data_AF-A0A167HFC2-F1
#
_entry.id   AF-A0A167HFC2-F1
#
_cell.length_a   1.000
_cell.length_b   1.000
_cell.length_c   1.000
_cell.angle_alpha   90.00
_cell.angle_beta   90.00
_cell.angle_gamma   90.00
#
_symmetry.space_group_name_H-M   'P 1'
#
loop_
_entity.id
_entity.type
_entity.pdbx_description
1 polymer ?
#
loop_
_entity_poly.entity_id
_entity_poly.type
_entity_poly.pdbx_seq_one_letter_code
_entity_poly.pdbx_strand_id
1 'polypeptide(L)'
;MIVRSSHCTRERIKALATLAQSLALLLRLLLPSVCLRLLSKSHYKTRTRPALSIMSQATHVCHHSNTYEESRGEMVPIDLSSAPVYPPKGRTNGINGHKLNGVNGHNKHNGLNGHKLNGVNTPKLNGVKGENGNVPLKTAVKQFNPYAPQYADFLSNVSNFNIIESTLREGEQFANAFFDTETKIKIAKALDAFGVEYIELTSPAASEQSRADCEAICKLGLRAKILTHIRCHMDDARIAVETGVDGVNVVIGTSSFLREFSHGKDMAYITCTAIEVIEFVKSKGIEVRFSSEDSFRSDLVDLLSIYQTVDKIGVNRVGIADTVGCANPRQVYDLVRTLRGVVSCDIEIHLHNDTGCAIANAFCALEAGATHIDTSVLGIGERVGITPLGGLIACLYAANPEYVKAKYNLPALRELENLVAEAVEVSVPFCNPITGYCAFTHKAGIHAKAILNNPSTYEILKPGDFGLTRYVSIGHRLTGWNAVKSRVEQLQLKLTDDQIKDVTAKIKELADVRTQSMEDVDTLLRVYHSGVESGELELGQRHILDRLLEKHRSQSPERVSAVAA
;
A
#
# COMPACT_ATOMS: atom_id res chain seq x y z
N MET A 1 -7.15 -61.26 38.90
CA MET A 1 -6.66 -60.84 37.56
C MET A 1 -7.34 -61.71 36.53
N ILE A 2 -7.74 -61.18 35.36
CA ILE A 2 -8.71 -61.76 34.39
C ILE A 2 -10.17 -61.37 34.67
N VAL A 3 -10.48 -60.06 34.64
CA VAL A 3 -11.80 -59.51 34.21
C VAL A 3 -11.63 -58.09 33.64
N ARG A 4 -10.58 -57.34 34.01
CA ARG A 4 -10.36 -55.95 33.52
C ARG A 4 -9.72 -55.80 32.13
N SER A 5 -9.42 -56.89 31.41
CA SER A 5 -8.77 -56.83 30.07
C SER A 5 -9.77 -56.70 28.90
N SER A 6 -10.99 -57.22 29.07
CA SER A 6 -11.96 -57.38 27.98
C SER A 6 -12.73 -56.09 27.63
N HIS A 7 -12.77 -55.11 28.53
CA HIS A 7 -13.50 -53.87 28.32
C HIS A 7 -12.69 -52.83 27.52
N CYS A 8 -11.37 -52.79 27.71
CA CYS A 8 -10.46 -51.90 27.00
C CYS A 8 -10.32 -52.27 25.51
N THR A 9 -10.45 -53.56 25.17
CA THR A 9 -10.39 -54.05 23.79
C THR A 9 -11.66 -53.73 22.98
N ARG A 10 -12.85 -53.77 23.60
CA ARG A 10 -14.11 -53.41 22.90
C ARG A 10 -14.22 -51.92 22.56
N GLU A 11 -13.76 -51.05 23.45
CA GLU A 11 -13.76 -49.59 23.21
C GLU A 11 -12.76 -49.20 22.11
N ARG A 12 -11.57 -49.84 22.06
CA ARG A 12 -10.59 -49.61 20.99
C ARG A 12 -11.05 -50.11 19.62
N ILE A 13 -11.77 -51.25 19.57
CA ILE A 13 -12.35 -51.77 18.32
C ILE A 13 -13.47 -50.87 17.80
N LYS A 14 -14.30 -50.31 18.67
CA LYS A 14 -15.32 -49.31 18.28
C LYS A 14 -14.67 -48.05 17.74
N ALA A 15 -13.65 -47.52 18.41
CA ALA A 15 -12.93 -46.33 17.97
C ALA A 15 -12.29 -46.52 16.57
N LEU A 16 -11.66 -47.68 16.32
CA LEU A 16 -11.10 -48.05 15.02
C LEU A 16 -12.16 -48.20 13.92
N ALA A 17 -13.34 -48.73 14.24
CA ALA A 17 -14.45 -48.84 13.29
C ALA A 17 -15.02 -47.46 12.89
N THR A 18 -15.15 -46.53 13.84
CA THR A 18 -15.54 -45.13 13.55
C THR A 18 -14.48 -44.39 12.74
N LEU A 19 -13.19 -44.64 12.99
CA LEU A 19 -12.11 -44.05 12.19
C LEU A 19 -12.12 -44.58 10.76
N ALA A 20 -12.34 -45.89 10.58
CA ALA A 20 -12.44 -46.51 9.25
C ALA A 20 -13.67 -46.03 8.46
N GLN A 21 -14.82 -45.84 9.11
CA GLN A 21 -16.01 -45.25 8.49
C GLN A 21 -15.79 -43.78 8.09
N SER A 22 -15.10 -43.01 8.92
CA SER A 22 -14.76 -41.61 8.62
C SER A 22 -13.78 -41.50 7.45
N LEU A 23 -12.80 -42.40 7.37
CA LEU A 23 -11.84 -42.47 6.26
C LEU A 23 -12.50 -42.91 4.95
N ALA A 24 -13.46 -43.85 5.00
CA ALA A 24 -14.22 -44.29 3.84
C ALA A 24 -15.17 -43.19 3.31
N LEU A 25 -15.71 -42.35 4.20
CA LEU A 25 -16.51 -41.18 3.82
C LEU A 25 -15.63 -40.10 3.17
N LEU A 26 -14.41 -39.89 3.70
CA LEU A 26 -13.43 -38.96 3.13
C LEU A 26 -12.95 -39.41 1.73
N LEU A 27 -12.70 -40.71 1.54
CA LEU A 27 -12.34 -41.26 0.23
C LEU A 27 -13.48 -41.13 -0.80
N ARG A 28 -14.75 -41.29 -0.38
CA ARG A 28 -15.92 -41.10 -1.26
C ARG A 28 -16.14 -39.66 -1.66
N LEU A 29 -15.76 -38.70 -0.81
CA LEU A 29 -15.85 -37.26 -1.11
C LEU A 29 -14.71 -36.76 -2.00
N LEU A 30 -13.57 -37.46 -2.05
CA LEU A 30 -12.41 -37.11 -2.89
C LEU A 30 -12.45 -37.71 -4.31
N LEU A 31 -13.35 -38.65 -4.58
CA LEU A 31 -13.43 -39.38 -5.85
C LEU A 31 -14.10 -38.65 -7.05
N PRO A 32 -14.87 -37.55 -6.92
CA PRO A 32 -15.36 -36.84 -8.11
C PRO A 32 -14.29 -35.99 -8.82
N SER A 33 -13.16 -35.68 -8.17
CA SER A 33 -12.19 -34.71 -8.68
C SER A 33 -11.01 -35.31 -9.47
N VAL A 34 -10.91 -36.64 -9.53
CA VAL A 34 -9.83 -37.35 -10.25
C VAL A 34 -10.29 -37.94 -11.59
N CYS A 35 -11.60 -38.08 -11.83
CA CYS A 35 -12.13 -38.63 -13.09
C CYS A 35 -12.34 -37.61 -14.23
N LEU A 36 -12.09 -36.30 -14.03
CA LEU A 36 -12.27 -35.27 -15.07
C LEU A 36 -11.00 -34.84 -15.81
N ARG A 37 -9.83 -35.45 -15.54
CA ARG A 37 -8.55 -35.09 -16.19
C ARG A 37 -7.95 -36.14 -17.14
N LEU A 38 -8.68 -37.21 -17.46
CA LEU A 38 -8.19 -38.28 -18.36
C LEU A 38 -9.03 -38.53 -19.63
N LEU A 39 -9.92 -37.61 -20.02
CA LEU A 39 -10.74 -37.75 -21.24
C LEU A 39 -10.79 -36.47 -22.11
N SER A 40 -9.64 -35.85 -22.42
CA SER A 40 -9.59 -34.84 -23.51
C SER A 40 -8.34 -34.87 -24.39
N LYS A 41 -7.73 -36.06 -24.57
CA LYS A 41 -6.77 -36.30 -25.66
C LYS A 41 -7.14 -37.58 -26.42
N SER A 42 -8.09 -37.49 -27.34
CA SER A 42 -8.09 -38.27 -28.60
C SER A 42 -9.14 -37.74 -29.56
N HIS A 43 -8.84 -37.86 -30.84
CA HIS A 43 -9.36 -37.12 -31.97
C HIS A 43 -10.54 -37.80 -32.70
N TYR A 44 -11.28 -36.97 -33.45
CA TYR A 44 -11.84 -37.20 -34.80
C TYR A 44 -13.29 -37.69 -35.05
N LYS A 45 -14.02 -36.81 -35.79
CA LYS A 45 -15.05 -37.02 -36.85
C LYS A 45 -16.27 -37.90 -36.50
N THR A 46 -17.50 -37.38 -36.54
CA THR A 46 -18.26 -37.15 -37.78
C THR A 46 -19.61 -36.42 -37.53
N ARG A 47 -20.07 -35.70 -38.58
CA ARG A 47 -21.38 -35.04 -38.81
C ARG A 47 -22.61 -35.80 -38.27
N THR A 48 -23.68 -35.18 -37.74
CA THR A 48 -24.74 -34.41 -38.46
C THR A 48 -25.77 -33.83 -37.44
N ARG A 49 -26.48 -32.76 -37.84
CA ARG A 49 -27.45 -31.90 -37.11
C ARG A 49 -28.87 -32.55 -36.91
N PRO A 50 -29.95 -31.81 -36.53
CA PRO A 50 -30.30 -31.19 -35.23
C PRO A 50 -31.78 -31.46 -34.80
N ALA A 51 -32.22 -31.17 -33.56
CA ALA A 51 -33.63 -30.83 -33.26
C ALA A 51 -33.89 -30.29 -31.84
N LEU A 52 -34.61 -29.16 -31.79
CA LEU A 52 -35.66 -28.65 -30.87
C LEU A 52 -35.50 -28.80 -29.34
N SER A 53 -35.51 -27.72 -28.53
CA SER A 53 -36.58 -26.75 -28.19
C SER A 53 -37.67 -27.30 -27.25
N ILE A 54 -38.02 -26.50 -26.22
CA ILE A 54 -39.19 -26.48 -25.30
C ILE A 54 -38.75 -26.64 -23.82
N MET A 55 -38.61 -25.53 -23.05
CA MET A 55 -39.61 -24.87 -22.16
C MET A 55 -40.14 -25.77 -21.03
N SER A 56 -39.84 -25.50 -19.74
CA SER A 56 -40.50 -24.55 -18.81
C SER A 56 -41.69 -25.14 -18.05
N GLN A 57 -41.63 -25.06 -16.70
CA GLN A 57 -42.72 -25.17 -15.69
C GLN A 57 -43.36 -26.58 -15.53
N ALA A 58 -43.83 -27.05 -14.37
CA ALA A 58 -44.14 -26.46 -13.06
C ALA A 58 -44.36 -27.58 -11.99
N THR A 59 -44.15 -27.23 -10.72
CA THR A 59 -44.82 -27.66 -9.46
C THR A 59 -45.63 -28.98 -9.38
N HIS A 60 -45.39 -29.82 -8.36
CA HIS A 60 -46.21 -29.94 -7.13
C HIS A 60 -45.78 -31.10 -6.20
N VAL A 61 -45.64 -30.77 -4.91
CA VAL A 61 -46.04 -31.52 -3.68
C VAL A 61 -45.53 -32.94 -3.42
N CYS A 62 -44.83 -33.10 -2.27
CA CYS A 62 -45.25 -34.05 -1.23
C CYS A 62 -44.73 -33.64 0.16
N HIS A 63 -45.64 -33.62 1.13
CA HIS A 63 -45.45 -33.43 2.57
C HIS A 63 -44.80 -34.67 3.22
N HIS A 64 -43.90 -34.48 4.20
CA HIS A 64 -44.14 -34.80 5.62
C HIS A 64 -42.89 -34.61 6.52
N SER A 65 -43.00 -33.61 7.42
CA SER A 65 -42.74 -33.61 8.88
C SER A 65 -41.64 -34.46 9.54
N ASN A 66 -40.68 -33.79 10.22
CA ASN A 66 -40.49 -33.72 11.69
C ASN A 66 -39.10 -33.11 12.01
N THR A 67 -39.02 -31.84 12.42
CA THR A 67 -38.93 -31.30 13.80
C THR A 67 -37.67 -31.70 14.58
N TYR A 68 -36.78 -30.72 14.79
CA TYR A 68 -35.93 -30.61 15.99
C TYR A 68 -35.93 -29.15 16.45
N GLU A 69 -36.05 -28.97 17.76
CA GLU A 69 -36.27 -27.75 18.53
C GLU A 69 -35.04 -26.83 18.55
N GLU A 70 -35.27 -25.52 18.40
CA GLU A 70 -34.35 -24.47 18.86
C GLU A 70 -35.09 -23.54 19.83
N SER A 71 -34.55 -23.45 21.04
CA SER A 71 -34.90 -22.50 22.08
C SER A 71 -34.53 -21.07 21.65
N ARG A 72 -35.52 -20.19 21.47
CA ARG A 72 -35.31 -18.74 21.41
C ARG A 72 -36.17 -18.04 22.45
N GLY A 73 -35.48 -17.35 23.35
CA GLY A 73 -36.05 -16.48 24.37
C GLY A 73 -36.75 -15.27 23.76
N GLU A 74 -37.71 -14.77 24.54
CA GLU A 74 -38.64 -13.70 24.25
C GLU A 74 -37.93 -12.36 23.94
N MET A 75 -38.37 -11.70 22.85
CA MET A 75 -38.07 -10.29 22.58
C MET A 75 -39.19 -9.42 23.16
N VAL A 76 -38.82 -8.58 24.13
CA VAL A 76 -39.64 -7.47 24.65
C VAL A 76 -39.34 -6.21 23.82
N PRO A 77 -40.35 -5.45 23.36
CA PRO A 77 -40.11 -4.21 22.62
C PRO A 77 -39.64 -3.08 23.54
N ILE A 78 -38.53 -2.42 23.18
CA ILE A 78 -38.00 -1.25 23.88
C ILE A 78 -38.61 0.02 23.25
N ASP A 79 -39.24 0.81 24.11
CA ASP A 79 -39.78 2.16 23.88
C ASP A 79 -38.64 3.18 23.72
N LEU A 80 -38.65 3.95 22.62
CA LEU A 80 -37.66 4.99 22.29
C LEU A 80 -38.18 6.40 22.66
N SER A 81 -38.59 6.59 23.91
CA SER A 81 -39.10 7.88 24.40
C SER A 81 -38.43 8.36 25.69
N SER A 82 -37.10 8.42 25.75
CA SER A 82 -36.41 9.19 26.79
C SER A 82 -34.94 9.49 26.45
N ALA A 83 -34.69 10.60 25.73
CA ALA A 83 -33.37 11.21 25.64
C ALA A 83 -33.33 12.46 26.54
N PRO A 84 -32.40 12.59 27.50
CA PRO A 84 -32.25 13.81 28.28
C PRO A 84 -31.61 14.92 27.42
N VAL A 85 -32.38 15.98 27.20
CA VAL A 85 -31.96 17.25 26.60
C VAL A 85 -31.11 18.02 27.60
N TYR A 86 -29.84 18.30 27.28
CA TYR A 86 -29.02 19.25 28.02
C TYR A 86 -29.28 20.69 27.51
N PRO A 87 -29.42 21.69 28.40
CA PRO A 87 -29.81 23.04 28.01
C PRO A 87 -28.63 23.85 27.43
N PRO A 88 -28.87 24.76 26.47
CA PRO A 88 -27.85 25.68 25.99
C PRO A 88 -27.61 26.79 27.02
N LYS A 89 -26.35 26.96 27.45
CA LYS A 89 -25.95 28.10 28.27
C LYS A 89 -25.97 29.39 27.45
N GLY A 90 -26.56 30.42 28.05
CA GLY A 90 -27.00 31.67 27.43
C GLY A 90 -25.93 32.49 26.73
N ARG A 91 -26.36 33.12 25.63
CA ARG A 91 -25.82 34.38 25.11
C ARG A 91 -26.33 35.53 25.98
N THR A 92 -25.43 36.43 26.37
CA THR A 92 -25.80 37.81 26.71
C THR A 92 -25.67 38.68 25.46
N ASN A 93 -26.76 39.38 25.16
CA ASN A 93 -26.90 40.33 24.06
C ASN A 93 -26.12 41.62 24.35
N GLY A 94 -25.37 42.09 23.35
CA GLY A 94 -24.99 43.47 23.18
C GLY A 94 -25.57 43.95 21.85
N ILE A 95 -26.60 44.78 21.93
CA ILE A 95 -27.43 45.30 20.85
C ILE A 95 -26.67 46.40 20.10
N ASN A 96 -26.67 46.36 18.77
CA ASN A 96 -26.91 47.54 17.92
C ASN A 96 -27.13 47.08 16.47
N GLY A 97 -28.36 47.19 16.01
CA GLY A 97 -28.74 46.91 14.62
C GLY A 97 -28.42 48.06 13.70
N HIS A 98 -28.32 47.78 12.40
CA HIS A 98 -28.87 48.64 11.36
C HIS A 98 -28.98 47.89 10.02
N LYS A 99 -30.23 47.76 9.58
CA LYS A 99 -30.80 47.85 8.21
C LYS A 99 -29.99 47.35 7.00
N LEU A 100 -30.59 46.35 6.35
CA LEU A 100 -30.49 46.09 4.91
C LEU A 100 -30.95 47.31 4.10
N ASN A 101 -30.19 47.65 3.05
CA ASN A 101 -30.69 48.20 1.79
C ASN A 101 -29.70 47.79 0.69
N GLY A 102 -30.19 47.09 -0.33
CA GLY A 102 -29.49 46.95 -1.60
C GLY A 102 -29.55 48.24 -2.40
N VAL A 103 -28.71 48.36 -3.43
CA VAL A 103 -29.00 48.80 -4.81
C VAL A 103 -27.69 48.79 -5.63
N ASN A 104 -27.77 48.16 -6.81
CA ASN A 104 -27.08 48.35 -8.09
C ASN A 104 -25.81 49.21 -8.20
N GLY A 105 -24.89 48.79 -9.07
CA GLY A 105 -23.96 49.71 -9.71
C GLY A 105 -22.90 49.08 -10.58
N HIS A 106 -23.19 48.95 -11.87
CA HIS A 106 -22.29 48.55 -12.94
C HIS A 106 -21.05 49.46 -13.11
N ASN A 107 -19.99 48.83 -13.64
CA ASN A 107 -19.14 49.28 -14.75
C ASN A 107 -17.90 50.18 -14.52
N LYS A 108 -16.80 49.62 -15.07
CA LYS A 108 -15.91 50.18 -16.10
C LYS A 108 -14.60 50.87 -15.70
N HIS A 109 -13.54 50.17 -16.15
CA HIS A 109 -12.46 50.62 -17.03
C HIS A 109 -11.26 51.45 -16.53
N ASN A 110 -10.11 50.84 -16.86
CA ASN A 110 -8.97 51.38 -17.62
C ASN A 110 -7.81 52.09 -16.91
N GLY A 111 -6.62 51.77 -17.43
CA GLY A 111 -5.40 52.58 -17.38
C GLY A 111 -4.28 51.89 -16.63
N LEU A 112 -3.56 50.91 -17.19
CA LEU A 112 -2.39 51.05 -18.09
C LEU A 112 -1.25 51.98 -17.61
N ASN A 113 -0.10 51.32 -17.42
CA ASN A 113 1.26 51.69 -17.85
C ASN A 113 2.15 52.65 -17.06
N GLY A 114 3.43 52.23 -16.95
CA GLY A 114 4.60 53.09 -16.77
C GLY A 114 5.56 52.59 -15.67
N HIS A 115 6.27 51.47 -15.83
CA HIS A 115 7.60 51.31 -16.46
C HIS A 115 8.76 52.18 -15.90
N LYS A 116 9.84 51.47 -15.54
CA LYS A 116 11.28 51.83 -15.50
C LYS A 116 11.80 52.56 -14.24
N LEU A 117 13.04 52.35 -13.76
CA LEU A 117 14.12 51.36 -13.94
C LEU A 117 15.18 51.73 -12.87
N ASN A 118 15.81 50.71 -12.29
CA ASN A 118 17.22 50.53 -11.89
C ASN A 118 18.11 51.65 -11.31
N GLY A 119 18.91 51.24 -10.30
CA GLY A 119 20.28 51.72 -10.05
C GLY A 119 20.55 51.99 -8.56
N VAL A 120 20.98 51.02 -7.73
CA VAL A 120 22.34 50.44 -7.55
C VAL A 120 23.35 51.38 -6.83
N ASN A 121 23.93 50.84 -5.73
CA ASN A 121 25.18 51.15 -4.99
C ASN A 121 25.20 52.17 -3.82
N THR A 122 25.03 51.63 -2.60
CA THR A 122 25.96 51.54 -1.43
C THR A 122 27.17 52.52 -1.30
N PRO A 123 27.88 52.56 -0.14
CA PRO A 123 27.47 52.77 1.26
C PRO A 123 28.37 53.83 1.96
N LYS A 124 27.98 54.44 3.11
CA LYS A 124 28.95 55.01 4.08
C LYS A 124 28.35 55.41 5.45
N LEU A 125 28.81 54.69 6.46
CA LEU A 125 29.39 55.13 7.75
C LEU A 125 28.66 56.14 8.67
N ASN A 126 28.27 55.60 9.83
CA ASN A 126 28.36 56.10 11.21
C ASN A 126 28.38 57.62 11.47
N GLY A 127 27.28 58.11 12.05
CA GLY A 127 27.25 59.29 12.90
C GLY A 127 26.42 59.01 14.14
N VAL A 128 27.08 58.84 15.29
CA VAL A 128 26.46 58.82 16.62
C VAL A 128 26.09 60.25 16.99
N LYS A 129 24.79 60.55 17.11
CA LYS A 129 24.26 61.61 17.97
C LYS A 129 22.99 61.09 18.62
N GLY A 130 23.05 60.96 19.94
CA GLY A 130 21.92 60.58 20.76
C GLY A 130 20.90 61.71 20.82
N GLU A 131 19.65 61.35 20.61
CA GLU A 131 18.51 62.06 21.16
C GLU A 131 17.56 61.02 21.75
N ASN A 132 17.22 61.23 23.02
CA ASN A 132 16.25 60.46 23.78
C ASN A 132 14.85 60.67 23.17
N GLY A 133 14.53 59.90 22.14
CA GLY A 133 13.17 59.73 21.63
C GLY A 133 12.57 58.46 22.21
N ASN A 134 11.70 58.62 23.21
CA ASN A 134 10.89 57.53 23.76
C ASN A 134 9.87 57.10 22.70
N VAL A 135 10.30 56.26 21.74
CA VAL A 135 9.41 55.64 20.76
C VAL A 135 8.72 54.49 21.47
N PRO A 136 7.38 54.48 21.61
CA PRO A 136 6.70 53.30 22.08
C PRO A 136 7.02 52.19 21.09
N LEU A 137 7.72 51.14 21.56
CA LEU A 137 7.83 49.87 20.85
C LEU A 137 6.41 49.52 20.42
N LYS A 138 6.10 49.70 19.13
CA LYS A 138 4.92 49.11 18.52
C LYS A 138 5.08 47.63 18.78
N THR A 139 4.38 47.12 19.79
CA THR A 139 4.16 45.70 19.98
C THR A 139 3.70 45.21 18.64
N ALA A 140 4.56 44.47 17.95
CA ALA A 140 4.20 43.81 16.72
C ALA A 140 3.00 42.94 17.08
N VAL A 141 1.82 43.39 16.69
CA VAL A 141 0.60 42.59 16.76
C VAL A 141 0.97 41.37 15.95
N LYS A 142 1.24 40.23 16.62
CA LYS A 142 1.40 38.93 15.95
C LYS A 142 0.18 38.82 15.07
N GLN A 143 0.37 38.93 13.76
CA GLN A 143 -0.71 38.72 12.81
C GLN A 143 -1.20 37.29 13.06
N PHE A 144 -2.34 37.19 13.72
CA PHE A 144 -3.00 35.93 13.96
C PHE A 144 -3.55 35.52 12.61
N ASN A 145 -2.83 34.64 11.88
CA ASN A 145 -3.39 34.02 10.70
C ASN A 145 -4.57 33.15 11.20
N PRO A 146 -5.83 33.48 10.85
CA PRO A 146 -6.99 32.72 11.32
C PRO A 146 -7.01 31.29 10.74
N TYR A 147 -6.11 30.99 9.80
CA TYR A 147 -5.90 29.68 9.17
C TYR A 147 -4.54 29.07 9.53
N ALA A 148 -3.93 29.47 10.65
CA ALA A 148 -2.68 28.87 11.13
C ALA A 148 -2.86 27.36 11.44
N PRO A 149 -1.80 26.56 11.34
CA PRO A 149 -1.84 25.14 11.69
C PRO A 149 -2.37 24.93 13.12
N GLN A 150 -3.17 23.88 13.31
CA GLN A 150 -3.64 23.48 14.62
C GLN A 150 -2.46 22.90 15.43
N TYR A 151 -2.56 22.89 16.76
CA TYR A 151 -1.49 22.36 17.62
C TYR A 151 -1.12 20.89 17.32
N ALA A 152 -2.08 20.10 16.83
CA ALA A 152 -1.84 18.73 16.41
C ALA A 152 -0.89 18.64 15.20
N ASP A 153 -0.94 19.62 14.29
CA ASP A 153 -0.16 19.64 13.06
C ASP A 153 1.36 19.74 13.33
N PHE A 154 1.76 20.34 14.46
CA PHE A 154 3.17 20.46 14.85
C PHE A 154 3.80 19.15 15.32
N LEU A 155 2.98 18.16 15.69
CA LEU A 155 3.44 16.83 16.07
C LEU A 155 3.44 15.86 14.90
N SER A 156 2.85 16.25 13.76
CA SER A 156 2.82 15.41 12.56
C SER A 156 4.21 15.28 11.96
N ASN A 157 4.59 14.04 11.64
CA ASN A 157 5.87 13.67 11.06
C ASN A 157 5.76 13.26 9.58
N VAL A 158 4.66 13.59 8.90
CA VAL A 158 4.45 13.25 7.47
C VAL A 158 5.52 13.83 6.52
N SER A 159 6.32 14.78 6.97
CA SER A 159 7.48 15.33 6.24
C SER A 159 8.77 15.29 7.06
N ASN A 160 8.83 14.42 8.07
CA ASN A 160 10.01 14.16 8.89
C ASN A 160 9.90 12.79 9.56
N PHE A 161 10.12 11.74 8.80
CA PHE A 161 9.97 10.35 9.24
C PHE A 161 11.15 9.52 8.76
N ASN A 162 11.34 8.32 9.32
CA ASN A 162 12.30 7.34 8.86
C ASN A 162 11.59 6.05 8.45
N ILE A 163 12.14 5.33 7.48
CA ILE A 163 11.70 4.01 7.07
C ILE A 163 12.63 2.96 7.67
N ILE A 164 12.04 1.96 8.31
CA ILE A 164 12.70 0.72 8.68
C ILE A 164 12.28 -0.35 7.68
N GLU A 165 13.20 -0.73 6.82
CA GLU A 165 12.93 -1.68 5.75
C GLU A 165 13.16 -3.11 6.24
N SER A 166 12.07 -3.86 6.36
CA SER A 166 12.00 -5.18 6.98
C SER A 166 11.84 -6.30 5.94
N THR A 167 12.17 -6.07 4.66
CA THR A 167 12.15 -7.14 3.64
C THR A 167 13.04 -8.32 4.04
N LEU A 168 14.17 -8.03 4.70
CA LEU A 168 15.14 -9.03 5.16
C LEU A 168 14.87 -9.57 6.58
N ARG A 169 13.68 -9.29 7.15
CA ARG A 169 13.20 -9.89 8.40
C ARG A 169 11.74 -10.31 8.32
N GLU A 170 10.82 -9.37 8.12
CA GLU A 170 9.40 -9.65 7.88
C GLU A 170 9.21 -10.39 6.57
N GLY A 171 9.88 -9.94 5.51
CA GLY A 171 9.78 -10.56 4.18
C GLY A 171 10.28 -12.01 4.15
N GLU A 172 11.19 -12.41 5.03
CA GLU A 172 11.60 -13.83 5.18
C GLU A 172 10.47 -14.74 5.72
N GLN A 173 9.39 -14.16 6.28
CA GLN A 173 8.20 -14.92 6.71
C GLN A 173 7.18 -15.11 5.57
N PHE A 174 7.42 -14.51 4.40
CA PHE A 174 6.60 -14.76 3.22
C PHE A 174 6.76 -16.21 2.73
N ALA A 175 5.67 -16.84 2.32
CA ALA A 175 5.61 -18.28 2.04
C ALA A 175 6.65 -18.80 1.02
N ASN A 176 7.07 -17.96 0.07
CA ASN A 176 8.05 -18.31 -0.96
C ASN A 176 9.41 -17.61 -0.75
N ALA A 177 9.67 -16.98 0.39
CA ALA A 177 10.94 -16.31 0.63
C ALA A 177 12.00 -17.30 1.14
N PHE A 178 13.03 -17.55 0.31
CA PHE A 178 14.19 -18.38 0.64
C PHE A 178 15.48 -17.67 0.23
N PHE A 179 15.73 -16.49 0.78
CA PHE A 179 16.90 -15.69 0.40
C PHE A 179 18.20 -16.35 0.87
N ASP A 180 19.12 -16.56 -0.07
CA ASP A 180 20.50 -16.88 0.25
C ASP A 180 21.30 -15.59 0.59
N THR A 181 22.52 -15.77 1.11
CA THR A 181 23.39 -14.65 1.52
C THR A 181 23.61 -13.65 0.38
N GLU A 182 23.82 -14.13 -0.85
CA GLU A 182 24.06 -13.26 -2.00
C GLU A 182 22.84 -12.39 -2.31
N THR A 183 21.65 -12.99 -2.28
CA THR A 183 20.37 -12.31 -2.48
C THR A 183 20.12 -11.28 -1.38
N LYS A 184 20.34 -11.64 -0.12
CA LYS A 184 20.21 -10.68 1.01
C LYS A 184 21.16 -9.49 0.85
N ILE A 185 22.42 -9.73 0.44
CA ILE A 185 23.39 -8.66 0.17
C ILE A 185 22.94 -7.77 -1.00
N LYS A 186 22.40 -8.35 -2.08
CA LYS A 186 21.87 -7.59 -3.24
C LYS A 186 20.71 -6.70 -2.82
N ILE A 187 19.75 -7.24 -2.08
CA ILE A 187 18.59 -6.50 -1.56
C ILE A 187 19.05 -5.39 -0.62
N ALA A 188 19.92 -5.68 0.35
CA ALA A 188 20.42 -4.68 1.30
C ALA A 188 21.12 -3.49 0.60
N LYS A 189 21.95 -3.77 -0.42
CA LYS A 189 22.59 -2.71 -1.23
C LYS A 189 21.58 -1.91 -2.05
N ALA A 190 20.56 -2.56 -2.61
CA ALA A 190 19.51 -1.88 -3.37
C ALA A 190 18.66 -0.97 -2.47
N LEU A 191 18.35 -1.42 -1.24
CA LEU A 191 17.66 -0.64 -0.22
C LEU A 191 18.47 0.59 0.21
N ASP A 192 19.77 0.41 0.49
CA ASP A 192 20.68 1.51 0.83
C ASP A 192 20.78 2.55 -0.30
N ALA A 193 20.89 2.08 -1.54
CA ALA A 193 20.93 2.93 -2.73
C ALA A 193 19.59 3.64 -3.01
N PHE A 194 18.46 3.03 -2.64
CA PHE A 194 17.14 3.68 -2.68
C PHE A 194 17.06 4.81 -1.64
N GLY A 195 17.68 4.61 -0.47
CA GLY A 195 17.90 5.63 0.54
C GLY A 195 17.10 5.44 1.82
N VAL A 196 16.67 4.22 2.15
CA VAL A 196 16.06 3.94 3.47
C VAL A 196 17.05 4.20 4.60
N GLU A 197 16.54 4.62 5.75
CA GLU A 197 17.39 4.97 6.91
C GLU A 197 17.85 3.74 7.68
N TYR A 198 17.02 2.70 7.72
CA TYR A 198 17.27 1.49 8.46
C TYR A 198 16.90 0.26 7.63
N ILE A 199 17.68 -0.81 7.79
CA ILE A 199 17.38 -2.14 7.25
C ILE A 199 17.33 -3.10 8.43
N GLU A 200 16.23 -3.81 8.59
CA GLU A 200 16.03 -4.80 9.65
C GLU A 200 16.29 -6.21 9.12
N LEU A 201 17.12 -6.96 9.86
CA LEU A 201 17.50 -8.33 9.55
C LEU A 201 16.89 -9.32 10.53
N THR A 202 16.62 -10.53 10.03
CA THR A 202 16.29 -11.72 10.82
C THR A 202 17.24 -11.89 12.00
N SER A 203 16.69 -12.37 13.13
CA SER A 203 17.45 -12.59 14.35
C SER A 203 18.69 -13.45 14.09
N PRO A 204 19.91 -13.03 14.48
CA PRO A 204 21.10 -13.88 14.36
C PRO A 204 21.02 -15.11 15.27
N ALA A 205 20.11 -15.12 16.24
CA ALA A 205 19.82 -16.28 17.08
C ALA A 205 18.89 -17.32 16.41
N ALA A 206 18.32 -17.02 15.22
CA ALA A 206 17.41 -17.93 14.53
C ALA A 206 18.12 -19.15 13.93
N SER A 207 19.30 -18.94 13.35
CA SER A 207 20.15 -20.00 12.79
C SER A 207 21.58 -19.51 12.60
N GLU A 208 22.53 -20.43 12.45
CA GLU A 208 23.93 -20.09 12.14
C GLU A 208 24.05 -19.30 10.83
N GLN A 209 23.23 -19.64 9.83
CA GLN A 209 23.18 -18.90 8.58
C GLN A 209 22.66 -17.47 8.78
N SER A 210 21.64 -17.27 9.63
CA SER A 210 21.13 -15.93 9.95
C SER A 210 22.19 -15.07 10.66
N ARG A 211 22.99 -15.70 11.54
CA ARG A 211 24.14 -15.04 12.17
C ARG A 211 25.18 -14.62 11.13
N ALA A 212 25.58 -15.53 10.25
CA ALA A 212 26.57 -15.26 9.20
C ALA A 212 26.10 -14.17 8.22
N ASP A 213 24.82 -14.20 7.81
CA ASP A 213 24.22 -13.20 6.94
C ASP A 213 24.21 -11.80 7.61
N CYS A 214 23.82 -11.75 8.89
CA CYS A 214 23.81 -10.53 9.67
C CYS A 214 25.20 -9.90 9.77
N GLU A 215 26.22 -10.70 10.12
CA GLU A 215 27.62 -10.26 10.15
C GLU A 215 28.11 -9.79 8.78
N ALA A 216 27.76 -10.50 7.70
CA ALA A 216 28.17 -10.16 6.35
C ALA A 216 27.59 -8.80 5.92
N ILE A 217 26.32 -8.54 6.22
CA ILE A 217 25.64 -7.28 5.87
C ILE A 217 26.20 -6.12 6.69
N CYS A 218 26.43 -6.29 8.00
CA CYS A 218 27.02 -5.25 8.86
C CYS A 218 28.42 -4.82 8.36
N LYS A 219 29.18 -5.73 7.72
CA LYS A 219 30.53 -5.46 7.18
C LYS A 219 30.53 -4.78 5.80
N LEU A 220 29.37 -4.53 5.18
CA LEU A 220 29.29 -3.91 3.84
C LEU A 220 29.57 -2.40 3.84
N GLY A 221 29.50 -1.73 4.99
CA GLY A 221 29.64 -0.27 5.08
C GLY A 221 28.50 0.49 4.40
N LEU A 222 27.27 0.00 4.56
CA LEU A 222 26.06 0.67 4.08
C LEU A 222 25.84 2.00 4.83
N ARG A 223 25.11 2.93 4.21
CA ARG A 223 24.74 4.21 4.84
C ARG A 223 23.54 4.03 5.77
N ALA A 224 22.61 3.15 5.41
CA ALA A 224 21.49 2.74 6.26
C ALA A 224 22.01 2.02 7.51
N LYS A 225 21.38 2.29 8.65
CA LYS A 225 21.66 1.59 9.90
C LYS A 225 21.10 0.17 9.85
N ILE A 226 21.86 -0.79 10.36
CA ILE A 226 21.46 -2.19 10.39
C ILE A 226 20.86 -2.52 11.75
N LEU A 227 19.61 -2.98 11.73
CA LEU A 227 18.88 -3.42 12.90
C LEU A 227 18.71 -4.95 12.88
N THR A 228 18.56 -5.56 14.04
CA THR A 228 18.07 -6.94 14.11
C THR A 228 17.04 -7.13 15.21
N HIS A 229 16.10 -8.04 14.95
CA HIS A 229 15.00 -8.34 15.86
C HIS A 229 15.33 -9.52 16.76
N ILE A 230 15.20 -9.35 18.07
CA ILE A 230 15.48 -10.40 19.05
C ILE A 230 14.34 -10.56 20.05
N ARG A 231 14.26 -11.76 20.62
CA ARG A 231 13.45 -11.99 21.82
C ARG A 231 14.12 -11.29 23.00
N CYS A 232 13.33 -10.94 24.02
CA CYS A 232 13.83 -10.36 25.26
C CYS A 232 14.59 -11.38 26.15
N HIS A 233 15.74 -11.85 25.67
CA HIS A 233 16.66 -12.76 26.38
C HIS A 233 18.10 -12.27 26.24
N MET A 234 18.90 -12.45 27.30
CA MET A 234 20.29 -11.99 27.33
C MET A 234 21.20 -12.69 26.31
N ASP A 235 20.97 -13.97 26.01
CA ASP A 235 21.79 -14.70 25.04
C ASP A 235 21.55 -14.20 23.61
N ASP A 236 20.29 -13.99 23.23
CA ASP A 236 19.92 -13.38 21.94
C ASP A 236 20.54 -11.97 21.81
N ALA A 237 20.54 -11.18 22.89
CA ALA A 237 21.15 -9.85 22.90
C ALA A 237 22.68 -9.88 22.76
N ARG A 238 23.37 -10.82 23.43
CA ARG A 238 24.82 -11.00 23.28
C ARG A 238 25.18 -11.36 21.84
N ILE A 239 24.48 -12.32 21.25
CA ILE A 239 24.71 -12.74 19.86
C ILE A 239 24.49 -11.55 18.92
N ALA A 240 23.41 -10.79 19.08
CA ALA A 240 23.12 -9.63 18.23
C ALA A 240 24.20 -8.53 18.33
N VAL A 241 24.65 -8.20 19.54
CA VAL A 241 25.73 -7.22 19.71
C VAL A 241 27.03 -7.66 19.03
N GLU A 242 27.35 -8.96 19.10
CA GLU A 242 28.56 -9.53 18.50
C GLU A 242 28.58 -9.45 16.97
N THR A 243 27.42 -9.40 16.29
CA THR A 243 27.39 -9.34 14.82
C THR A 243 27.74 -7.96 14.26
N GLY A 244 27.70 -6.91 15.09
CA GLY A 244 28.04 -5.54 14.71
C GLY A 244 26.86 -4.70 14.19
N VAL A 245 25.63 -5.03 14.59
CA VAL A 245 24.44 -4.22 14.28
C VAL A 245 24.49 -2.83 14.94
N ASP A 246 23.88 -1.84 14.30
CA ASP A 246 23.73 -0.49 14.83
C ASP A 246 22.61 -0.38 15.89
N GLY A 247 21.65 -1.31 15.84
CA GLY A 247 20.54 -1.35 16.78
C GLY A 247 19.90 -2.72 16.96
N VAL A 248 19.29 -2.91 18.13
CA VAL A 248 18.60 -4.14 18.52
C VAL A 248 17.14 -3.83 18.83
N ASN A 249 16.25 -4.52 18.13
CA ASN A 249 14.81 -4.44 18.30
C ASN A 249 14.35 -5.60 19.20
N VAL A 250 14.10 -5.30 20.47
CA VAL A 250 13.66 -6.28 21.47
C VAL A 250 12.14 -6.39 21.47
N VAL A 251 11.62 -7.62 21.38
CA VAL A 251 10.17 -7.89 21.48
C VAL A 251 9.80 -8.65 22.74
N ILE A 252 8.65 -8.29 23.30
CA ILE A 252 7.96 -9.07 24.34
C ILE A 252 6.46 -9.11 24.06
N GLY A 253 5.84 -10.28 24.23
CA GLY A 253 4.38 -10.42 24.11
C GLY A 253 3.69 -9.84 25.34
N THR A 254 2.85 -8.81 25.18
CA THR A 254 2.17 -8.14 26.29
C THR A 254 0.66 -8.41 26.35
N SER A 255 0.05 -8.96 25.28
CA SER A 255 -1.40 -9.14 25.25
C SER A 255 -1.86 -10.14 26.32
N SER A 256 -3.02 -9.90 26.93
CA SER A 256 -3.57 -10.79 27.97
C SER A 256 -3.75 -12.22 27.46
N PHE A 257 -4.14 -12.36 26.19
CA PHE A 257 -4.21 -13.64 25.48
C PHE A 257 -2.81 -14.29 25.37
N LEU A 258 -1.78 -13.56 24.92
CA LEU A 258 -0.42 -14.08 24.90
C LEU A 258 0.08 -14.43 26.31
N ARG A 259 -0.25 -13.66 27.34
CA ARG A 259 0.15 -13.93 28.73
C ARG A 259 -0.54 -15.18 29.29
N GLU A 260 -1.81 -15.38 28.99
CA GLU A 260 -2.60 -16.56 29.41
C GLU A 260 -2.10 -17.85 28.74
N PHE A 261 -1.78 -17.79 27.44
CA PHE A 261 -1.40 -18.96 26.64
C PHE A 261 0.12 -19.18 26.48
N SER A 262 0.97 -18.19 26.78
CA SER A 262 2.44 -18.22 26.61
C SER A 262 3.22 -18.09 27.94
N HIS A 263 2.89 -18.93 28.92
CA HIS A 263 3.64 -19.09 30.19
C HIS A 263 3.37 -18.10 31.34
N GLY A 264 2.22 -17.43 31.42
CA GLY A 264 1.70 -16.89 32.69
C GLY A 264 2.63 -15.94 33.47
N LYS A 265 3.55 -15.25 32.78
CA LYS A 265 4.55 -14.38 33.42
C LYS A 265 3.88 -13.09 33.90
N ASP A 266 4.18 -12.72 35.14
CA ASP A 266 3.71 -11.46 35.75
C ASP A 266 4.40 -10.24 35.10
N MET A 267 3.71 -9.09 35.06
CA MET A 267 4.24 -7.84 34.48
C MET A 267 5.51 -7.37 35.17
N ALA A 268 5.64 -7.64 36.48
CA ALA A 268 6.87 -7.36 37.21
C ALA A 268 8.06 -8.15 36.66
N TYR A 269 7.86 -9.43 36.35
CA TYR A 269 8.90 -10.27 35.76
C TYR A 269 9.29 -9.79 34.35
N ILE A 270 8.29 -9.52 33.50
CA ILE A 270 8.46 -8.97 32.14
C ILE A 270 9.31 -7.69 32.19
N THR A 271 8.98 -6.79 33.12
CA THR A 271 9.69 -5.53 33.31
C THR A 271 11.13 -5.74 33.75
N CYS A 272 11.40 -6.63 34.72
CA CYS A 272 12.76 -6.92 35.17
C CYS A 272 13.63 -7.51 34.05
N THR A 273 13.11 -8.46 33.27
CA THR A 273 13.86 -9.04 32.14
C THR A 273 14.12 -8.01 31.05
N ALA A 274 13.14 -7.15 30.76
CA ALA A 274 13.32 -6.05 29.81
C ALA A 274 14.43 -5.08 30.25
N ILE A 275 14.43 -4.68 31.53
CA ILE A 275 15.46 -3.80 32.11
C ILE A 275 16.86 -4.38 31.87
N GLU A 276 17.08 -5.64 32.25
CA GLU A 276 18.39 -6.29 32.16
C GLU A 276 18.93 -6.29 30.72
N VAL A 277 18.08 -6.68 29.76
CA VAL A 277 18.47 -6.73 28.34
C VAL A 277 18.71 -5.32 27.78
N ILE A 278 17.85 -4.35 28.10
CA ILE A 278 17.98 -2.96 27.64
C ILE A 278 19.28 -2.34 28.18
N GLU A 279 19.57 -2.50 29.47
CA GLU A 279 20.79 -1.96 30.08
C GLU A 279 22.06 -2.59 29.48
N PHE A 280 22.03 -3.90 29.20
CA PHE A 280 23.13 -4.56 28.52
C PHE A 280 23.39 -3.97 27.12
N VAL A 281 22.36 -3.86 26.27
CA VAL A 281 22.51 -3.31 24.91
C VAL A 281 23.01 -1.86 24.96
N LYS A 282 22.46 -1.05 25.86
CA LYS A 282 22.91 0.33 26.07
C LYS A 282 24.36 0.43 26.52
N SER A 283 24.82 -0.48 27.38
CA SER A 283 26.23 -0.51 27.83
C SER A 283 27.22 -0.74 26.69
N LYS A 284 26.75 -1.23 25.54
CA LYS A 284 27.53 -1.47 24.33
C LYS A 284 27.46 -0.31 23.34
N GLY A 285 26.69 0.74 23.63
CA GLY A 285 26.55 1.92 22.77
C GLY A 285 25.72 1.68 21.50
N ILE A 286 24.87 0.64 21.51
CA ILE A 286 24.02 0.24 20.39
C ILE A 286 22.60 0.77 20.62
N GLU A 287 21.89 1.15 19.55
CA GLU A 287 20.50 1.58 19.67
C GLU A 287 19.60 0.46 20.19
N VAL A 288 18.64 0.82 21.03
CA VAL A 288 17.66 -0.16 21.54
C VAL A 288 16.24 0.33 21.27
N ARG A 289 15.47 -0.55 20.64
CA ARG A 289 14.02 -0.41 20.48
C ARG A 289 13.33 -1.47 21.33
N PHE A 290 12.29 -1.08 22.04
CA PHE A 290 11.43 -2.00 22.79
C PHE A 290 10.04 -2.06 22.17
N SER A 291 9.58 -3.25 21.80
CA SER A 291 8.24 -3.48 21.25
C SER A 291 7.40 -4.39 22.10
N SER A 292 6.10 -4.09 22.10
CA SER A 292 5.08 -5.08 22.41
C SER A 292 4.61 -5.78 21.14
N GLU A 293 4.31 -7.07 21.23
CA GLU A 293 3.53 -7.77 20.22
C GLU A 293 2.04 -7.58 20.48
N ASP A 294 1.24 -7.51 19.40
CA ASP A 294 -0.23 -7.49 19.47
C ASP A 294 -0.79 -6.31 20.29
N SER A 295 -0.26 -5.11 20.03
CA SER A 295 -0.54 -3.91 20.82
C SER A 295 -2.01 -3.50 20.78
N PHE A 296 -2.67 -3.65 19.63
CA PHE A 296 -4.07 -3.23 19.42
C PHE A 296 -5.11 -4.16 20.07
N ARG A 297 -4.68 -5.31 20.58
CA ARG A 297 -5.52 -6.24 21.38
C ARG A 297 -5.02 -6.40 22.81
N SER A 298 -3.98 -5.65 23.20
CA SER A 298 -3.47 -5.59 24.57
C SER A 298 -4.33 -4.65 25.43
N ASP A 299 -4.33 -4.86 26.74
CA ASP A 299 -4.91 -3.88 27.66
C ASP A 299 -4.13 -2.57 27.58
N LEU A 300 -4.84 -1.46 27.35
CA LEU A 300 -4.22 -0.16 27.11
C LEU A 300 -3.44 0.35 28.32
N VAL A 301 -3.89 0.04 29.55
CA VAL A 301 -3.22 0.49 30.77
C VAL A 301 -1.90 -0.25 30.95
N ASP A 302 -1.90 -1.57 30.78
CA ASP A 302 -0.69 -2.39 30.84
C ASP A 302 0.33 -1.97 29.77
N LEU A 303 -0.14 -1.73 28.54
CA LEU A 303 0.67 -1.30 27.40
C LEU A 303 1.34 0.06 27.64
N LEU A 304 0.58 1.08 28.07
CA LEU A 304 1.14 2.40 28.32
C LEU A 304 2.07 2.41 29.55
N SER A 305 1.76 1.62 30.58
CA SER A 305 2.59 1.48 31.77
C SER A 305 3.97 0.91 31.47
N ILE A 306 4.04 -0.16 30.65
CA ILE A 306 5.32 -0.75 30.27
C ILE A 306 6.13 0.21 29.38
N TYR A 307 5.50 0.89 28.42
CA TYR A 307 6.18 1.89 27.60
C TYR A 307 6.72 3.07 28.40
N GLN A 308 5.96 3.57 29.37
CA GLN A 308 6.42 4.62 30.26
C GLN A 308 7.63 4.16 31.10
N THR A 309 7.66 2.89 31.49
CA THR A 309 8.77 2.32 32.26
C THR A 309 10.04 2.21 31.41
N VAL A 310 9.95 1.69 30.18
CA VAL A 310 11.11 1.60 29.28
C VAL A 310 11.60 2.97 28.78
N ASP A 311 10.72 3.95 28.61
CA ASP A 311 11.11 5.33 28.29
C ASP A 311 11.95 5.94 29.43
N LYS A 312 11.57 5.71 30.70
CA LYS A 312 12.35 6.17 31.87
C LYS A 312 13.73 5.51 31.96
N ILE A 313 13.85 4.24 31.53
CA ILE A 313 15.13 3.54 31.45
C ILE A 313 15.99 4.12 30.31
N GLY A 314 15.35 4.72 29.31
CA GLY A 314 15.97 5.48 28.23
C GLY A 314 16.29 4.60 27.03
N VAL A 315 15.26 4.02 26.42
CA VAL A 315 15.36 3.40 25.09
C VAL A 315 15.39 4.47 23.98
N ASN A 316 15.93 4.13 22.80
CA ASN A 316 15.90 5.03 21.66
C ASN A 316 14.50 5.10 21.06
N ARG A 317 13.83 3.95 20.98
CA ARG A 317 12.50 3.81 20.40
C ARG A 317 11.60 2.89 21.22
N VAL A 318 10.30 3.17 21.17
CA VAL A 318 9.26 2.19 21.47
C VAL A 318 8.53 1.80 20.18
N GLY A 319 8.19 0.53 20.02
CA GLY A 319 7.51 0.03 18.82
C GLY A 319 6.13 -0.54 19.12
N ILE A 320 5.14 -0.15 18.32
CA ILE A 320 3.75 -0.64 18.35
C ILE A 320 3.53 -1.59 17.17
N ALA A 321 2.87 -2.72 17.37
CA ALA A 321 2.57 -3.68 16.31
C ALA A 321 1.07 -4.01 16.21
N ASP A 322 0.49 -3.84 15.01
CA ASP A 322 -0.78 -4.45 14.60
C ASP A 322 -0.51 -5.81 13.97
N THR A 323 -0.14 -6.78 14.81
CA THR A 323 0.30 -8.13 14.40
C THR A 323 -0.77 -8.88 13.57
N VAL A 324 -2.05 -8.60 13.82
CA VAL A 324 -3.17 -9.28 13.14
C VAL A 324 -3.70 -8.51 11.93
N GLY A 325 -3.41 -7.21 11.81
CA GLY A 325 -3.93 -6.36 10.73
C GLY A 325 -5.39 -5.96 10.94
N CYS A 326 -5.82 -5.81 12.20
CA CYS A 326 -7.21 -5.50 12.56
C CYS A 326 -7.45 -4.03 12.91
N ALA A 327 -6.39 -3.24 13.11
CA ALA A 327 -6.52 -1.84 13.49
C ALA A 327 -7.03 -1.01 12.31
N ASN A 328 -7.94 -0.08 12.60
CA ASN A 328 -8.35 0.94 11.63
C ASN A 328 -7.58 2.26 11.83
N PRO A 329 -7.54 3.15 10.82
CA PRO A 329 -6.66 4.32 10.86
C PRO A 329 -6.91 5.27 12.04
N ARG A 330 -8.16 5.40 12.49
CA ARG A 330 -8.49 6.25 13.64
C ARG A 330 -8.03 5.65 14.96
N GLN A 331 -8.14 4.33 15.12
CA GLN A 331 -7.58 3.65 16.29
C GLN A 331 -6.07 3.79 16.36
N VAL A 332 -5.39 3.69 15.21
CA VAL A 332 -3.94 3.92 15.12
C VAL A 332 -3.58 5.34 15.52
N TYR A 333 -4.29 6.34 14.97
CA TYR A 333 -4.09 7.74 15.33
C TYR A 333 -4.24 7.97 16.85
N ASP A 334 -5.36 7.53 17.43
CA ASP A 334 -5.67 7.75 18.85
C ASP A 334 -4.64 7.07 19.78
N LEU A 335 -4.22 5.84 19.46
CA LEU A 335 -3.22 5.10 20.24
C LEU A 335 -1.84 5.77 20.16
N VAL A 336 -1.35 6.05 18.95
CA VAL A 336 -0.03 6.68 18.75
C VAL A 336 -0.02 8.07 19.38
N ARG A 337 -1.12 8.83 19.26
CA ARG A 337 -1.25 10.16 19.85
C ARG A 337 -1.17 10.11 21.38
N THR A 338 -1.82 9.11 21.97
CA THR A 338 -1.77 8.87 23.41
C THR A 338 -0.36 8.48 23.83
N LEU A 339 0.27 7.53 23.12
CA LEU A 339 1.63 7.09 23.41
C LEU A 339 2.63 8.24 23.31
N ARG A 340 2.52 9.11 22.30
CA ARG A 340 3.37 10.30 22.14
C ARG A 340 3.31 11.24 23.34
N GLY A 341 2.19 11.30 24.06
CA GLY A 341 2.05 12.05 25.31
C GLY A 341 2.59 11.33 26.56
N VAL A 342 2.86 10.02 26.47
CA VAL A 342 3.34 9.18 27.57
C VAL A 342 4.86 9.01 27.54
N VAL A 343 5.45 8.86 26.36
CA VAL A 343 6.89 8.65 26.17
C VAL A 343 7.56 9.90 25.60
N SER A 344 8.88 10.01 25.75
CA SER A 344 9.72 11.07 25.18
C SER A 344 10.62 10.59 24.04
N CYS A 345 10.94 9.29 24.01
CA CYS A 345 11.70 8.65 22.93
C CYS A 345 10.95 8.63 21.58
N ASP A 346 11.60 8.12 20.54
CA ASP A 346 10.99 7.95 19.22
C ASP A 346 9.96 6.80 19.23
N ILE A 347 9.01 6.86 18.30
CA ILE A 347 7.93 5.87 18.15
C ILE A 347 8.02 5.21 16.78
N GLU A 348 8.01 3.90 16.78
CA GLU A 348 8.03 3.01 15.63
C GLU A 348 6.69 2.27 15.49
N ILE A 349 6.24 2.03 14.27
CA ILE A 349 5.00 1.30 14.04
C ILE A 349 5.13 0.23 12.96
N HIS A 350 4.59 -0.94 13.28
CA HIS A 350 4.55 -2.13 12.45
C HIS A 350 3.09 -2.52 12.19
N LEU A 351 2.70 -2.65 10.92
CA LEU A 351 1.29 -2.73 10.54
C LEU A 351 1.08 -3.83 9.49
N HIS A 352 0.36 -4.88 9.86
CA HIS A 352 -0.08 -5.89 8.89
C HIS A 352 -1.26 -5.41 8.04
N ASN A 353 -1.42 -6.02 6.87
CA ASN A 353 -2.32 -5.54 5.83
C ASN A 353 -3.56 -6.41 5.60
N ASP A 354 -3.93 -7.29 6.54
CA ASP A 354 -5.05 -8.25 6.41
C ASP A 354 -6.39 -7.61 6.02
N THR A 355 -6.64 -6.37 6.44
CA THR A 355 -7.85 -5.59 6.11
C THR A 355 -7.61 -4.49 5.07
N GLY A 356 -6.44 -4.46 4.43
CA GLY A 356 -6.06 -3.45 3.43
C GLY A 356 -5.76 -2.07 4.00
N CYS A 357 -5.57 -1.95 5.32
CA CYS A 357 -5.42 -0.67 6.01
C CYS A 357 -3.97 -0.25 6.28
N ALA A 358 -2.95 -1.06 5.97
CA ALA A 358 -1.57 -0.80 6.44
C ALA A 358 -1.01 0.57 6.02
N ILE A 359 -1.21 0.98 4.76
CA ILE A 359 -0.75 2.29 4.26
C ILE A 359 -1.48 3.45 4.97
N ALA A 360 -2.80 3.34 5.13
CA ALA A 360 -3.60 4.38 5.79
C ALA A 360 -3.27 4.48 7.29
N ASN A 361 -3.07 3.33 7.93
CA ASN A 361 -2.62 3.23 9.32
C ASN A 361 -1.24 3.88 9.50
N ALA A 362 -0.29 3.62 8.59
CA ALA A 362 1.05 4.21 8.64
C ALA A 362 1.00 5.74 8.50
N PHE A 363 0.20 6.25 7.57
CA PHE A 363 0.02 7.68 7.38
C PHE A 363 -0.58 8.34 8.64
N CYS A 364 -1.65 7.78 9.20
CA CYS A 364 -2.25 8.29 10.43
C CYS A 364 -1.33 8.18 11.65
N ALA A 365 -0.45 7.18 11.70
CA ALA A 365 0.57 7.09 12.74
C ALA A 365 1.56 8.25 12.66
N LEU A 366 2.01 8.62 11.45
CA LEU A 366 2.87 9.80 11.25
C LEU A 366 2.16 11.09 11.64
N GLU A 367 0.88 11.24 11.29
CA GLU A 367 0.07 12.40 11.70
C GLU A 367 -0.05 12.51 13.23
N ALA A 368 -0.09 11.37 13.93
CA ALA A 368 -0.21 11.30 15.38
C ALA A 368 1.13 11.52 16.12
N GLY A 369 2.26 11.44 15.40
CA GLY A 369 3.61 11.67 15.94
C GLY A 369 4.52 10.44 15.99
N ALA A 370 4.18 9.36 15.29
CA ALA A 370 5.15 8.29 15.00
C ALA A 370 6.31 8.86 14.18
N THR A 371 7.49 8.28 14.37
CA THR A 371 8.75 8.76 13.75
C THR A 371 9.33 7.74 12.77
N HIS A 372 9.03 6.46 12.96
CA HIS A 372 9.54 5.35 12.17
C HIS A 372 8.38 4.47 11.71
N ILE A 373 8.38 4.10 10.43
CA ILE A 373 7.40 3.19 9.84
C ILE A 373 8.13 1.97 9.30
N ASP A 374 7.68 0.79 9.70
CA ASP A 374 8.16 -0.47 9.12
C ASP A 374 7.51 -0.68 7.75
N THR A 375 8.34 -0.98 6.75
CA THR A 375 7.88 -1.35 5.41
C THR A 375 8.53 -2.64 4.93
N SER A 376 7.94 -3.23 3.90
CA SER A 376 8.56 -4.31 3.12
C SER A 376 8.39 -4.02 1.63
N VAL A 377 9.36 -4.40 0.80
CA VAL A 377 9.26 -4.28 -0.67
C VAL A 377 8.09 -5.13 -1.16
N LEU A 378 7.20 -4.53 -1.96
CA LEU A 378 5.90 -5.12 -2.34
C LEU A 378 4.98 -5.49 -1.16
N GLY A 379 5.36 -5.11 0.07
CA GLY A 379 4.63 -5.44 1.30
C GLY A 379 4.75 -6.89 1.71
N ILE A 380 5.72 -7.66 1.20
CA ILE A 380 5.83 -9.10 1.53
C ILE A 380 6.08 -9.31 3.02
N GLY A 381 5.50 -10.39 3.56
CA GLY A 381 5.60 -10.76 4.96
C GLY A 381 4.70 -11.93 5.30
N GLU A 382 4.46 -12.13 6.59
CA GLU A 382 3.51 -13.12 7.10
C GLU A 382 2.10 -12.85 6.54
N ARG A 383 1.40 -13.91 6.09
CA ARG A 383 0.09 -13.85 5.42
C ARG A 383 0.07 -12.93 4.19
N VAL A 384 -0.64 -11.81 4.27
CA VAL A 384 -0.71 -10.78 3.21
C VAL A 384 0.32 -9.67 3.41
N GLY A 385 1.18 -9.83 4.42
CA GLY A 385 2.31 -8.98 4.74
C GLY A 385 1.94 -7.65 5.40
N ILE A 386 2.79 -6.65 5.20
CA ILE A 386 2.80 -5.39 5.94
C ILE A 386 2.71 -4.17 5.01
N THR A 387 2.93 -2.97 5.53
CA THR A 387 2.97 -1.73 4.74
C THR A 387 3.96 -1.85 3.56
N PRO A 388 3.50 -1.77 2.30
CA PRO A 388 4.39 -1.84 1.15
C PRO A 388 5.22 -0.55 1.02
N LEU A 389 6.53 -0.69 0.79
CA LEU A 389 7.46 0.44 0.60
C LEU A 389 6.96 1.40 -0.49
N GLY A 390 6.69 0.88 -1.70
CA GLY A 390 6.20 1.68 -2.82
C GLY A 390 4.85 2.36 -2.53
N GLY A 391 3.94 1.66 -1.84
CA GLY A 391 2.63 2.22 -1.47
C GLY A 391 2.74 3.37 -0.46
N LEU A 392 3.60 3.23 0.56
CA LEU A 392 3.87 4.30 1.51
C LEU A 392 4.52 5.52 0.82
N ILE A 393 5.53 5.28 -0.03
CA ILE A 393 6.19 6.33 -0.81
C ILE A 393 5.18 7.08 -1.70
N ALA A 394 4.25 6.38 -2.33
CA ALA A 394 3.19 7.02 -3.14
C ALA A 394 2.32 7.95 -2.30
N CYS A 395 1.89 7.50 -1.12
CA CYS A 395 1.07 8.29 -0.20
C CYS A 395 1.81 9.53 0.31
N LEU A 396 3.08 9.37 0.73
CA LEU A 396 3.89 10.46 1.25
C LEU A 396 4.33 11.45 0.17
N TYR A 397 4.58 10.98 -1.05
CA TYR A 397 4.84 11.85 -2.20
C TYR A 397 3.62 12.75 -2.49
N ALA A 398 2.41 12.20 -2.43
CA ALA A 398 1.19 12.99 -2.64
C ALA A 398 1.01 14.07 -1.56
N ALA A 399 1.48 13.82 -0.33
CA ALA A 399 1.43 14.78 0.77
C ALA A 399 2.54 15.85 0.68
N ASN A 400 3.78 15.45 0.39
CA ASN A 400 4.91 16.37 0.24
C ASN A 400 5.95 15.84 -0.79
N PRO A 401 5.77 16.17 -2.09
CA PRO A 401 6.61 15.61 -3.15
C PRO A 401 8.06 16.10 -3.06
N GLU A 402 8.31 17.34 -2.61
CA GLU A 402 9.66 17.89 -2.51
C GLU A 402 10.49 17.17 -1.44
N TYR A 403 9.91 16.88 -0.28
CA TYR A 403 10.58 16.12 0.77
C TYR A 403 10.95 14.71 0.29
N VAL A 404 9.99 14.00 -0.30
CA VAL A 404 10.19 12.62 -0.75
C VAL A 404 11.22 12.53 -1.89
N LYS A 405 11.19 13.44 -2.87
CA LYS A 405 12.19 13.50 -3.95
C LYS A 405 13.59 13.83 -3.46
N ALA A 406 13.71 14.68 -2.43
CA ALA A 406 15.02 15.02 -1.87
C ALA A 406 15.62 13.86 -1.07
N LYS A 407 14.77 13.00 -0.52
CA LYS A 407 15.17 11.94 0.41
C LYS A 407 15.46 10.60 -0.26
N TYR A 408 14.63 10.19 -1.23
CA TYR A 408 14.71 8.86 -1.84
C TYR A 408 15.02 8.90 -3.34
N ASN A 409 15.74 7.88 -3.81
CA ASN A 409 15.99 7.64 -5.23
C ASN A 409 14.79 6.97 -5.90
N LEU A 410 13.73 7.74 -6.13
CA LEU A 410 12.45 7.25 -6.66
C LEU A 410 12.54 6.43 -7.97
N PRO A 411 13.42 6.78 -8.94
CA PRO A 411 13.61 5.96 -10.15
C PRO A 411 14.09 4.52 -9.90
N ALA A 412 14.75 4.25 -8.77
CA ALA A 412 15.24 2.91 -8.44
C ALA A 412 14.14 1.95 -7.94
N LEU A 413 12.95 2.47 -7.58
CA LEU A 413 11.89 1.69 -6.93
C LEU A 413 11.45 0.47 -7.77
N ARG A 414 11.31 0.63 -9.10
CA ARG A 414 10.88 -0.47 -9.97
C ARG A 414 11.88 -1.62 -9.99
N GLU A 415 13.17 -1.32 -10.10
CA GLU A 415 14.21 -2.35 -10.15
C GLU A 415 14.38 -3.04 -8.80
N LEU A 416 14.21 -2.30 -7.69
CA LEU A 416 14.16 -2.87 -6.34
C LEU A 416 12.98 -3.85 -6.18
N GLU A 417 11.78 -3.46 -6.62
CA GLU A 417 10.61 -4.35 -6.56
C GLU A 417 10.76 -5.56 -7.48
N ASN A 418 11.33 -5.39 -8.68
CA ASN A 418 11.63 -6.51 -9.59
C ASN A 418 12.63 -7.50 -8.97
N LEU A 419 13.68 -7.00 -8.32
CA LEU A 419 14.69 -7.82 -7.65
C LEU A 419 14.04 -8.72 -6.58
N VAL A 420 13.18 -8.15 -5.74
CA VAL A 420 12.48 -8.92 -4.69
C VAL A 420 11.43 -9.85 -5.30
N ALA A 421 10.67 -9.39 -6.30
CA ALA A 421 9.68 -10.20 -7.00
C ALA A 421 10.30 -11.45 -7.65
N GLU A 422 11.46 -11.30 -8.29
CA GLU A 422 12.23 -12.41 -8.86
C GLU A 422 12.71 -13.37 -7.77
N ALA A 423 13.25 -12.84 -6.68
CA ALA A 423 13.77 -13.66 -5.57
C ALA A 423 12.70 -14.48 -4.83
N VAL A 424 11.44 -14.04 -4.83
CA VAL A 424 10.32 -14.77 -4.20
C VAL A 424 9.35 -15.39 -5.22
N GLU A 425 9.72 -15.39 -6.50
CA GLU A 425 8.99 -15.99 -7.62
C GLU A 425 7.53 -15.51 -7.76
N VAL A 426 7.30 -14.19 -7.61
CA VAL A 426 5.99 -13.56 -7.82
C VAL A 426 6.05 -12.49 -8.90
N SER A 427 4.89 -12.17 -9.49
CA SER A 427 4.76 -11.01 -10.37
C SER A 427 4.35 -9.77 -9.58
N VAL A 428 4.92 -8.60 -9.92
CA VAL A 428 4.40 -7.31 -9.43
C VAL A 428 2.92 -7.18 -9.83
N PRO A 429 1.99 -6.95 -8.87
CA PRO A 429 0.57 -6.83 -9.18
C PRO A 429 0.30 -5.72 -10.21
N PHE A 430 -0.63 -5.97 -11.15
CA PHE A 430 -0.96 -5.00 -12.19
C PHE A 430 -1.44 -3.65 -11.63
N CYS A 431 -2.03 -3.64 -10.44
CA CYS A 431 -2.52 -2.45 -9.73
C CYS A 431 -1.57 -1.97 -8.60
N ASN A 432 -0.34 -2.47 -8.53
CA ASN A 432 0.62 -2.01 -7.53
C ASN A 432 0.85 -0.48 -7.66
N PRO A 433 0.82 0.30 -6.57
CA PRO A 433 1.10 1.73 -6.63
C PRO A 433 2.46 2.01 -7.30
N ILE A 434 2.50 3.03 -8.16
CA ILE A 434 3.68 3.46 -8.94
C ILE A 434 4.13 2.46 -10.02
N THR A 435 4.52 1.25 -9.65
CA THR A 435 5.23 0.32 -10.55
C THR A 435 4.31 -0.68 -11.25
N GLY A 436 3.05 -0.80 -10.79
CA GLY A 436 2.06 -1.65 -11.43
C GLY A 436 1.76 -1.17 -12.85
N TYR A 437 1.52 -2.13 -13.75
CA TYR A 437 1.21 -1.86 -15.16
C TYR A 437 0.08 -0.82 -15.36
N CYS A 438 -0.93 -0.82 -14.50
CA CYS A 438 -2.06 0.10 -14.58
C CYS A 438 -1.84 1.45 -13.90
N ALA A 439 -0.75 1.66 -13.13
CA ALA A 439 -0.58 2.83 -12.26
C ALA A 439 -0.56 4.17 -13.02
N PHE A 440 0.06 4.20 -14.20
CA PHE A 440 0.14 5.38 -15.08
C PHE A 440 -0.56 5.14 -16.43
N THR A 441 -1.58 4.27 -16.42
CA THR A 441 -2.36 3.93 -17.62
C THR A 441 -3.70 4.66 -17.61
N HIS A 442 -3.93 5.45 -18.64
CA HIS A 442 -5.21 6.15 -18.83
C HIS A 442 -5.98 5.54 -19.98
N LYS A 443 -7.23 5.17 -19.72
CA LYS A 443 -8.14 4.69 -20.76
C LYS A 443 -8.53 5.85 -21.66
N ALA A 444 -8.40 5.68 -22.97
CA ALA A 444 -8.81 6.71 -23.92
C ALA A 444 -10.29 7.07 -23.76
N GLY A 445 -10.59 8.36 -23.87
CA GLY A 445 -11.88 8.95 -23.49
C GLY A 445 -11.71 10.36 -22.90
N ILE A 446 -12.68 10.80 -22.09
CA ILE A 446 -12.66 12.15 -21.49
C ILE A 446 -11.43 12.38 -20.59
N HIS A 447 -10.95 11.35 -19.89
CA HIS A 447 -9.76 11.44 -19.03
C HIS A 447 -8.48 11.65 -19.85
N ALA A 448 -8.30 10.89 -20.95
CA ALA A 448 -7.15 11.05 -21.83
C ALA A 448 -7.08 12.46 -22.44
N LYS A 449 -8.22 13.07 -22.80
CA LYS A 449 -8.25 14.46 -23.27
C LYS A 449 -7.74 15.43 -22.21
N ALA A 450 -8.20 15.30 -20.96
CA ALA A 450 -7.78 16.17 -19.88
C ALA A 450 -6.26 16.07 -19.62
N ILE A 451 -5.72 14.85 -19.67
CA ILE A 451 -4.29 14.59 -19.40
C ILE A 451 -3.40 15.08 -20.54
N LEU A 452 -3.82 14.94 -21.79
CA LEU A 452 -3.10 15.48 -22.94
C LEU A 452 -2.98 17.02 -22.87
N ASN A 453 -3.96 17.70 -22.25
CA ASN A 453 -3.93 19.14 -22.05
C ASN A 453 -3.11 19.53 -20.81
N ASN A 454 -3.41 18.91 -19.66
CA ASN A 454 -2.69 19.11 -18.40
C ASN A 454 -2.70 17.79 -17.61
N PRO A 455 -1.56 17.06 -17.56
CA PRO A 455 -1.48 15.77 -16.87
C PRO A 455 -1.87 15.84 -15.38
N SER A 456 -1.59 16.96 -14.70
CA SER A 456 -1.94 17.18 -13.29
C SER A 456 -3.44 17.15 -12.99
N THR A 457 -4.30 17.11 -14.01
CA THR A 457 -5.76 16.96 -13.82
C THR A 457 -6.13 15.63 -13.18
N TYR A 458 -5.40 14.55 -13.49
CA TYR A 458 -5.69 13.20 -12.99
C TYR A 458 -4.44 12.43 -12.55
N GLU A 459 -3.25 13.02 -12.63
CA GLU A 459 -1.99 12.41 -12.20
C GLU A 459 -1.51 13.08 -10.90
N ILE A 460 -1.97 12.55 -9.75
CA ILE A 460 -1.46 12.99 -8.43
C ILE A 460 0.02 12.63 -8.24
N LEU A 461 0.46 11.54 -8.88
CA LEU A 461 1.86 11.13 -8.96
C LEU A 461 2.38 11.43 -10.36
N LYS A 462 3.54 12.07 -10.47
CA LYS A 462 4.17 12.37 -11.76
C LYS A 462 5.08 11.21 -12.18
N PRO A 463 4.78 10.46 -13.26
CA PRO A 463 5.52 9.25 -13.63
C PRO A 463 7.02 9.51 -13.87
N GLY A 464 7.36 10.66 -14.45
CA GLY A 464 8.76 11.03 -14.73
C GLY A 464 9.64 11.15 -13.48
N ASP A 465 9.06 11.48 -12.32
CA ASP A 465 9.82 11.56 -11.07
C ASP A 465 10.21 10.16 -10.56
N PHE A 466 9.48 9.12 -10.98
CA PHE A 466 9.76 7.71 -10.69
C PHE A 466 10.51 7.00 -11.84
N GLY A 467 11.04 7.74 -12.81
CA GLY A 467 11.72 7.14 -13.98
C GLY A 467 10.78 6.39 -14.93
N LEU A 468 9.47 6.65 -14.85
CA LEU A 468 8.44 5.97 -15.64
C LEU A 468 7.86 6.91 -16.70
N THR A 469 7.21 6.32 -17.69
CA THR A 469 6.47 7.04 -18.73
C THR A 469 4.98 6.74 -18.60
N ARG A 470 4.15 7.72 -18.99
CA ARG A 470 2.70 7.54 -19.02
C ARG A 470 2.29 6.72 -20.24
N TYR A 471 1.23 5.92 -20.09
CA TYR A 471 0.66 5.17 -21.18
C TYR A 471 -0.82 5.51 -21.37
N VAL A 472 -1.22 5.76 -22.63
CA VAL A 472 -2.63 5.97 -22.98
C VAL A 472 -3.09 4.76 -23.77
N SER A 473 -4.06 4.01 -23.24
CA SER A 473 -4.59 2.83 -23.95
C SER A 473 -5.54 3.27 -25.07
N ILE A 474 -5.11 3.12 -26.33
CA ILE A 474 -5.83 3.55 -27.55
C ILE A 474 -6.60 2.38 -28.19
N GLY A 475 -6.29 1.12 -27.84
CA GLY A 475 -6.88 -0.09 -28.41
C GLY A 475 -8.24 -0.52 -27.85
N HIS A 476 -9.03 0.38 -27.25
CA HIS A 476 -10.30 0.05 -26.59
C HIS A 476 -11.50 0.71 -27.27
N ARG A 477 -12.71 0.12 -27.18
CA ARG A 477 -13.96 0.69 -27.72
C ARG A 477 -14.32 2.11 -27.22
N LEU A 478 -13.72 2.55 -26.11
CA LEU A 478 -13.99 3.87 -25.51
C LEU A 478 -13.04 4.94 -26.03
N THR A 479 -12.09 4.57 -26.89
CA THR A 479 -11.06 5.49 -27.37
C THR A 479 -11.66 6.71 -28.05
N GLY A 480 -11.32 7.88 -27.53
CA GLY A 480 -11.65 9.16 -28.17
C GLY A 480 -10.70 9.46 -29.33
N TRP A 481 -11.20 10.12 -30.37
CA TRP A 481 -10.41 10.48 -31.55
C TRP A 481 -9.20 11.37 -31.23
N ASN A 482 -9.24 12.16 -30.15
CA ASN A 482 -8.08 12.95 -29.69
C ASN A 482 -6.89 12.07 -29.25
N ALA A 483 -7.16 10.91 -28.63
CA ALA A 483 -6.10 9.98 -28.25
C ALA A 483 -5.46 9.36 -29.50
N VAL A 484 -6.29 9.03 -30.50
CA VAL A 484 -5.83 8.56 -31.82
C VAL A 484 -5.05 9.65 -32.54
N LYS A 485 -5.51 10.91 -32.52
CA LYS A 485 -4.82 12.07 -33.10
C LYS A 485 -3.42 12.25 -32.51
N SER A 486 -3.30 12.21 -31.18
CA SER A 486 -2.00 12.28 -30.52
C SER A 486 -1.06 11.15 -30.98
N ARG A 487 -1.58 9.95 -31.20
CA ARG A 487 -0.77 8.83 -31.72
C ARG A 487 -0.38 9.00 -33.18
N VAL A 488 -1.29 9.47 -34.03
CA VAL A 488 -1.02 9.81 -35.44
C VAL A 488 0.11 10.85 -35.53
N GLU A 489 0.08 11.89 -34.68
CA GLU A 489 1.14 12.91 -34.58
C GLU A 489 2.47 12.31 -34.10
N GLN A 490 2.45 11.44 -33.08
CA GLN A 490 3.65 10.71 -32.61
C GLN A 490 4.27 9.82 -33.69
N LEU A 491 3.43 9.16 -34.49
CA LEU A 491 3.87 8.32 -35.61
C LEU A 491 4.25 9.14 -36.86
N GLN A 492 4.11 10.46 -36.80
CA GLN A 492 4.38 11.39 -37.91
C GLN A 492 3.56 11.09 -39.17
N LEU A 493 2.33 10.59 -38.99
CA LEU A 493 1.40 10.28 -40.08
C LEU A 493 0.58 11.51 -40.44
N LYS A 494 0.45 11.81 -41.74
CA LYS A 494 -0.30 12.96 -42.25
C LYS A 494 -1.75 12.57 -42.51
N LEU A 495 -2.60 12.69 -41.49
CA LEU A 495 -4.05 12.45 -41.60
C LEU A 495 -4.83 13.71 -41.23
N THR A 496 -5.94 13.95 -41.94
CA THR A 496 -6.91 15.00 -41.61
C THR A 496 -7.78 14.60 -40.41
N ASP A 497 -8.42 15.56 -39.75
CA ASP A 497 -9.28 15.29 -38.59
C ASP A 497 -10.42 14.32 -38.91
N ASP A 498 -10.98 14.35 -40.12
CA ASP A 498 -12.06 13.45 -40.52
C ASP A 498 -11.56 12.02 -40.82
N GLN A 499 -10.37 11.89 -41.40
CA GLN A 499 -9.68 10.60 -41.54
C GLN A 499 -9.35 9.99 -40.18
N ILE A 500 -8.91 10.82 -39.22
CA ILE A 500 -8.64 10.36 -37.85
C ILE A 500 -9.92 9.86 -37.17
N LYS A 501 -11.06 10.54 -37.35
CA LYS A 501 -12.36 10.06 -36.83
C LYS A 501 -12.78 8.74 -37.47
N ASP A 502 -12.58 8.60 -38.78
CA ASP A 502 -12.93 7.38 -39.53
C ASP A 502 -12.10 6.17 -39.07
N VAL A 503 -10.76 6.31 -38.99
CA VAL A 503 -9.90 5.23 -38.46
C VAL A 503 -10.18 4.96 -36.97
N THR A 504 -10.55 5.98 -36.18
CA THR A 504 -10.99 5.79 -34.79
C THR A 504 -12.24 4.91 -34.71
N ALA A 505 -13.21 5.08 -35.62
CA ALA A 505 -14.39 4.22 -35.66
C ALA A 505 -14.00 2.77 -35.95
N LYS A 506 -13.02 2.54 -36.83
CA LYS A 506 -12.52 1.18 -37.10
C LYS A 506 -11.78 0.58 -35.90
N ILE A 507 -10.95 1.36 -35.19
CA ILE A 507 -10.30 0.91 -33.94
C ILE A 507 -11.35 0.40 -32.94
N LYS A 508 -12.46 1.12 -32.78
CA LYS A 508 -13.55 0.73 -31.87
C LYS A 508 -14.22 -0.56 -32.29
N GLU A 509 -14.53 -0.69 -33.58
CA GLU A 509 -15.13 -1.89 -34.16
C GLU A 509 -14.23 -3.13 -33.94
N LEU A 510 -12.93 -3.00 -34.19
CA LEU A 510 -11.97 -4.08 -33.95
C LEU A 510 -11.81 -4.41 -32.46
N ALA A 511 -11.84 -3.40 -31.60
CA ALA A 511 -11.80 -3.55 -30.15
C ALA A 511 -13.06 -4.20 -29.55
N ASP A 512 -14.19 -4.19 -30.26
CA ASP A 512 -15.39 -4.93 -29.86
C ASP A 512 -15.28 -6.43 -30.10
N VAL A 513 -14.47 -6.84 -31.09
CA VAL A 513 -14.27 -8.24 -31.47
C VAL A 513 -13.12 -8.88 -30.68
N ARG A 514 -12.00 -8.16 -30.52
CA ARG A 514 -10.82 -8.66 -29.80
C ARG A 514 -10.02 -7.51 -29.17
N THR A 515 -9.26 -7.80 -28.12
CA THR A 515 -8.28 -6.86 -27.55
C THR A 515 -7.30 -6.40 -28.62
N GLN A 516 -7.08 -5.10 -28.74
CA GLN A 516 -6.08 -4.53 -29.66
C GLN A 516 -4.85 -4.10 -28.87
N SER A 517 -3.68 -4.63 -29.24
CA SER A 517 -2.40 -4.12 -28.76
C SER A 517 -2.10 -2.75 -29.37
N MET A 518 -1.12 -2.01 -28.83
CA MET A 518 -0.66 -0.79 -29.49
C MET A 518 -0.09 -1.05 -30.87
N GLU A 519 0.53 -2.21 -31.08
CA GLU A 519 1.07 -2.57 -32.38
C GLU A 519 -0.04 -2.83 -33.41
N ASP A 520 -1.16 -3.44 -32.99
CA ASP A 520 -2.34 -3.56 -33.85
C ASP A 520 -2.88 -2.17 -34.25
N VAL A 521 -2.94 -1.24 -33.29
CA VAL A 521 -3.38 0.14 -33.54
C VAL A 521 -2.42 0.86 -34.48
N ASP A 522 -1.11 0.79 -34.25
CA ASP A 522 -0.09 1.41 -35.10
C ASP A 522 -0.12 0.84 -36.51
N THR A 523 -0.26 -0.48 -36.64
CA THR A 523 -0.39 -1.16 -37.93
C THR A 523 -1.61 -0.65 -38.68
N LEU A 524 -2.76 -0.57 -37.99
CA LEU A 524 -3.98 -0.03 -38.56
C LEU A 524 -3.82 1.43 -39.02
N LEU A 525 -3.20 2.28 -38.20
CA LEU A 525 -2.95 3.68 -38.56
C LEU A 525 -2.02 3.82 -39.76
N ARG A 526 -0.95 3.01 -39.83
CA ARG A 526 -0.02 3.00 -40.97
C ARG A 526 -0.68 2.50 -42.24
N VAL A 527 -1.46 1.41 -42.18
CA VAL A 527 -2.19 0.87 -43.34
C VAL A 527 -3.23 1.86 -43.84
N TYR A 528 -3.97 2.51 -42.93
CA TYR A 528 -4.92 3.56 -43.28
C TYR A 528 -4.22 4.73 -43.97
N HIS A 529 -3.12 5.23 -43.41
CA HIS A 529 -2.32 6.31 -43.98
C HIS A 529 -1.77 5.97 -45.36
N SER A 530 -1.14 4.80 -45.52
CA SER A 530 -0.61 4.37 -46.81
C SER A 530 -1.70 4.21 -47.87
N GLY A 531 -2.89 3.71 -47.50
CA GLY A 531 -4.03 3.61 -48.41
C GLY A 531 -4.56 4.99 -48.85
N VAL A 532 -4.57 5.96 -47.94
CA VAL A 532 -4.95 7.35 -48.25
C VAL A 532 -3.91 8.03 -49.15
N GLU A 533 -2.62 7.89 -48.84
CA GLU A 533 -1.55 8.49 -49.64
C GLU A 533 -1.45 7.90 -51.05
N SER A 534 -1.71 6.60 -51.20
CA SER A 534 -1.71 5.93 -52.50
C SER A 534 -2.98 6.19 -53.33
N GLY A 535 -4.01 6.80 -52.73
CA GLY A 535 -5.33 6.97 -53.34
C GLY A 535 -6.14 5.68 -53.43
N GLU A 536 -5.69 4.59 -52.81
CA GLU A 536 -6.42 3.32 -52.75
C GLU A 536 -7.59 3.35 -51.74
N LEU A 537 -7.58 4.27 -50.78
CA LEU A 537 -8.58 4.40 -49.72
C LEU A 537 -9.09 5.84 -49.59
N GLU A 538 -10.40 6.02 -49.77
CA GLU A 538 -11.10 7.27 -49.46
C GLU A 538 -11.88 7.16 -48.13
N LEU A 539 -12.29 8.32 -47.62
CA LEU A 539 -12.95 8.46 -46.32
C LEU A 539 -14.25 7.65 -46.26
N GLY A 540 -14.41 6.81 -45.22
CA GLY A 540 -15.60 5.98 -45.02
C GLY A 540 -15.64 4.67 -45.81
N GLN A 541 -14.62 4.36 -46.62
CA GLN A 541 -14.53 3.10 -47.40
C GLN A 541 -14.06 1.91 -46.54
N ARG A 542 -14.85 1.53 -45.53
CA ARG A 542 -14.48 0.51 -44.53
C ARG A 542 -14.10 -0.85 -45.12
N HIS A 543 -14.81 -1.30 -46.15
CA HIS A 543 -14.55 -2.59 -46.80
C HIS A 543 -13.20 -2.63 -47.55
N ILE A 544 -12.72 -1.48 -48.03
CA ILE A 544 -11.42 -1.37 -48.68
C ILE A 544 -10.32 -1.39 -47.62
N LEU A 545 -10.51 -0.68 -46.51
CA LEU A 545 -9.60 -0.74 -45.36
C LEU A 545 -9.44 -2.17 -44.83
N ASP A 546 -10.52 -2.94 -44.71
CA ASP A 546 -10.45 -4.35 -44.31
C ASP A 546 -9.61 -5.19 -45.27
N ARG A 547 -9.80 -5.01 -46.58
CA ARG A 547 -9.00 -5.68 -47.61
C ARG A 547 -7.52 -5.30 -47.53
N LEU A 548 -7.21 -4.02 -47.28
CA LEU A 548 -5.84 -3.54 -47.14
C LEU A 548 -5.16 -4.14 -45.90
N LEU A 549 -5.89 -4.24 -44.79
CA LEU A 549 -5.40 -4.89 -43.56
C LEU A 549 -5.14 -6.39 -43.77
N GLU A 550 -6.02 -7.08 -44.49
CA GLU A 550 -5.87 -8.50 -44.79
C GLU A 550 -4.68 -8.75 -45.75
N LYS A 551 -4.52 -7.90 -46.77
CA LYS A 551 -3.35 -7.90 -47.66
C LYS A 551 -2.06 -7.68 -46.87
N HIS A 552 -2.04 -6.70 -45.95
CA HIS A 552 -0.87 -6.44 -45.11
C HIS A 552 -0.51 -7.63 -44.21
N ARG A 553 -1.51 -8.29 -43.61
CA ARG A 553 -1.30 -9.52 -42.82
C ARG A 553 -0.75 -10.67 -43.66
N SER A 554 -1.23 -10.82 -44.89
CA SER A 554 -0.76 -11.89 -45.81
C SER A 554 0.69 -11.69 -46.30
N GLN A 555 1.19 -10.45 -46.29
CA GLN A 555 2.53 -10.08 -46.75
C GLN A 555 3.60 -10.06 -45.65
N SER A 556 3.23 -10.33 -44.39
CA SER A 556 4.13 -10.41 -43.23
C SER A 556 4.06 -11.81 -42.57
N PRO A 557 4.75 -12.84 -43.09
CA PRO A 557 4.55 -14.23 -42.67
C PRO A 557 5.11 -14.60 -41.29
N GLU A 558 5.95 -13.76 -40.66
CA GLU A 558 6.68 -14.14 -39.44
C GLU A 558 5.86 -14.12 -38.13
N ARG A 559 4.55 -13.85 -38.15
CA ARG A 559 3.76 -13.66 -36.91
C ARG A 559 2.69 -14.72 -36.62
N VAL A 560 2.62 -15.79 -37.41
CA VAL A 560 1.60 -16.84 -37.21
C VAL A 560 2.03 -17.89 -36.16
N SER A 561 3.29 -17.93 -35.72
CA SER A 561 3.76 -18.98 -34.78
C SER A 561 3.70 -18.64 -33.29
N ALA A 562 3.32 -17.42 -32.88
CA ALA A 562 3.38 -17.02 -31.46
C ALA A 562 2.03 -17.01 -30.72
N VAL A 563 0.93 -17.44 -31.35
CA VAL A 563 -0.41 -17.49 -30.73
C VAL A 563 -0.92 -18.94 -30.56
N ALA A 564 -0.07 -19.93 -30.83
CA ALA A 564 -0.39 -21.35 -30.68
C ALA A 564 0.71 -22.15 -29.95
N ALA A 565 1.43 -21.51 -29.02
CA ALA A 565 2.33 -22.17 -28.07
C ALA A 565 2.03 -21.71 -26.65
#